data_AF-A0A957PM56-F1
#
_entry.id   AF-A0A957PM56-F1
#
_cell.length_a   1.000
_cell.length_b   1.000
_cell.length_c   1.000
_cell.angle_alpha   90.00
_cell.angle_beta   90.00
_cell.angle_gamma   90.00
#
_symmetry.space_group_name_H-M   'P 1'
#
loop_
_entity.id
_entity.type
_entity.pdbx_description
1 polymer ?
#
loop_
_entity_poly.entity_id
_entity_poly.type
_entity_poly.pdbx_seq_one_letter_code
_entity_poly.pdbx_strand_id
1 'polypeptide(L)'
;ERGYFLVEVDTEAPSAADEPVDADGKVDANADAKPLLHSAQLCTNPRRTFLRYSIKTDLYNSPEALYQYCGDYLARKARDDGRAAQNEPVVELQLTGVLPFERSALDTNRLEELVRTAFEPLYVHIRNLSRPAEFAVEYDEGVSRTELEQQVLAELLSRDVRFREHSESWTQLALSLKKMVLGDASVESLLQELDAQLAAMDTPAEGAE
;
A
#
# COMPACT_ATOMS: atom_id res chain seq x y z
N GLU A 1 -29.01 -24.92 -2.42
CA GLU A 1 -28.16 -23.74 -2.14
C GLU A 1 -26.89 -24.23 -1.46
N ARG A 2 -25.70 -23.71 -1.83
CA ARG A 2 -24.42 -24.14 -1.22
C ARG A 2 -24.18 -23.27 0.02
N GLY A 3 -24.27 -23.86 1.21
CA GLY A 3 -23.98 -23.23 2.50
C GLY A 3 -22.84 -23.94 3.23
N TYR A 4 -22.55 -23.51 4.46
CA TYR A 4 -21.65 -24.21 5.38
C TYR A 4 -22.44 -24.58 6.64
N PHE A 5 -22.04 -25.67 7.30
CA PHE A 5 -22.61 -26.03 8.59
C PHE A 5 -21.73 -25.46 9.69
N LEU A 6 -22.31 -24.62 10.55
CA LEU A 6 -21.72 -24.34 11.84
C LEU A 6 -22.10 -25.52 12.75
N VAL A 7 -21.11 -26.26 13.21
CA VAL A 7 -21.31 -27.41 14.10
C VAL A 7 -20.79 -27.04 15.48
N GLU A 8 -21.69 -26.89 16.43
CA GLU A 8 -21.34 -26.79 17.83
C GLU A 8 -21.16 -28.22 18.36
N VAL A 9 -19.91 -28.56 18.61
CA VAL A 9 -19.54 -29.85 19.19
C VAL A 9 -19.44 -29.66 20.68
N ASP A 10 -20.41 -30.20 21.42
CA ASP A 10 -20.25 -30.43 22.85
C ASP A 10 -19.07 -31.38 23.06
N THR A 11 -17.99 -30.87 23.66
CA THR A 11 -16.74 -31.61 23.92
C THR A 11 -16.59 -31.98 25.38
N GLU A 12 -17.56 -31.66 26.23
CA GLU A 12 -17.56 -32.09 27.61
C GLU A 12 -17.83 -33.60 27.63
N ALA A 13 -16.77 -34.39 27.82
CA ALA A 13 -16.93 -35.79 28.20
C ALA A 13 -17.82 -35.84 29.45
N PRO A 14 -18.74 -36.81 29.58
CA PRO A 14 -19.50 -36.96 30.81
C PRO A 14 -18.50 -37.07 31.96
N SER A 15 -18.49 -36.06 32.83
CA SER A 15 -17.68 -36.09 34.04
C SER A 15 -18.14 -37.31 34.84
N ALA A 16 -17.21 -38.05 35.46
CA ALA A 16 -17.55 -39.19 36.32
C ALA A 16 -18.48 -38.82 37.51
N ALA A 17 -18.74 -37.52 37.73
CA ALA A 17 -19.73 -37.01 38.66
C ALA A 17 -21.19 -37.08 38.14
N ASP A 18 -21.39 -37.30 36.84
CA ASP A 18 -22.70 -37.44 36.18
C ASP A 18 -23.02 -38.89 35.80
N GLU A 19 -22.19 -39.87 36.22
CA GLU A 19 -22.53 -41.29 36.11
C GLU A 19 -23.74 -41.58 37.01
N PRO A 20 -24.85 -42.12 36.49
CA PRO A 20 -25.98 -42.47 37.33
C PRO A 20 -25.55 -43.62 38.24
N VAL A 21 -25.56 -43.34 39.55
CA VAL A 21 -25.25 -44.32 40.57
C VAL A 21 -26.57 -44.82 41.15
N ASP A 22 -26.82 -46.12 41.12
CA ASP A 22 -27.97 -46.74 41.76
C ASP A 22 -27.85 -46.61 43.29
N ALA A 23 -28.96 -46.85 44.00
CA ALA A 23 -29.09 -46.61 45.45
C ALA A 23 -28.02 -47.30 46.33
N ASP A 24 -27.28 -48.27 45.77
CA ASP A 24 -26.23 -49.05 46.42
C ASP A 24 -24.79 -48.62 46.05
N GLY A 25 -24.60 -47.51 45.33
CA GLY A 25 -23.26 -46.94 45.09
C GLY A 25 -22.45 -47.61 43.97
N LYS A 26 -23.10 -48.39 43.09
CA LYS A 26 -22.48 -49.03 41.93
C LYS A 26 -22.78 -48.25 40.65
N VAL A 27 -21.90 -48.31 39.66
CA VAL A 27 -22.10 -47.62 38.37
C VAL A 27 -23.11 -48.43 37.55
N ASP A 28 -24.30 -47.87 37.34
CA ASP A 28 -25.36 -48.50 36.57
C ASP A 28 -24.97 -48.50 35.08
N ALA A 29 -24.55 -49.65 34.55
CA ALA A 29 -24.15 -49.79 33.15
C ALA A 29 -25.32 -49.66 32.14
N ASN A 30 -26.52 -49.32 32.63
CA ASN A 30 -27.77 -49.27 31.87
C ASN A 30 -28.54 -47.96 32.06
N ALA A 31 -27.94 -46.97 32.72
CA ALA A 31 -28.55 -45.66 32.85
C ALA A 31 -28.19 -44.78 31.64
N ASP A 32 -29.21 -44.17 31.06
CA ASP A 32 -29.13 -43.35 29.84
C ASP A 32 -28.11 -42.23 30.00
N ALA A 33 -26.91 -42.44 29.45
CA ALA A 33 -25.87 -41.42 29.37
C ALA A 33 -26.44 -40.17 28.70
N LYS A 34 -26.21 -39.00 29.32
CA LYS A 34 -26.62 -37.69 28.79
C LYS A 34 -26.23 -37.61 27.30
N PRO A 35 -27.19 -37.50 26.37
CA PRO A 35 -26.85 -37.48 24.95
C PRO A 35 -26.07 -36.20 24.66
N LEU A 36 -24.87 -36.35 24.12
CA LEU A 36 -24.09 -35.25 23.56
C LEU A 36 -24.88 -34.64 22.40
N LEU A 37 -25.52 -33.49 22.65
CA LEU A 37 -26.37 -32.82 21.68
C LEU A 37 -25.48 -31.95 20.78
N HIS A 38 -24.87 -32.56 19.76
CA HIS A 38 -24.24 -31.79 18.69
C HIS A 38 -25.31 -31.04 17.91
N SER A 39 -25.17 -29.71 17.81
CA SER A 39 -26.09 -28.87 17.03
C SER A 39 -25.41 -28.48 15.72
N ALA A 40 -26.09 -28.72 14.59
CA ALA A 40 -25.61 -28.33 13.27
C ALA A 40 -26.61 -27.36 12.64
N GLN A 41 -26.17 -26.13 12.39
CA GLN A 41 -26.97 -25.11 11.73
C GLN A 41 -26.44 -24.87 10.31
N LEU A 42 -27.33 -24.97 9.31
CA LEU A 42 -27.00 -24.61 7.94
C LEU A 42 -26.97 -23.09 7.82
N CYS A 43 -25.77 -22.54 7.68
CA CYS A 43 -25.56 -21.11 7.46
C CYS A 43 -25.33 -20.84 5.97
N THR A 44 -25.99 -19.79 5.47
CA THR A 44 -25.77 -19.28 4.12
C THR A 44 -24.77 -18.12 4.19
N ASN A 45 -23.68 -18.18 3.43
CA ASN A 45 -22.75 -17.06 3.33
C ASN A 45 -23.35 -15.99 2.40
N PRO A 46 -23.73 -14.80 2.91
CA PRO A 46 -24.24 -13.74 2.05
C PRO A 46 -23.10 -13.29 1.12
N ARG A 47 -23.28 -13.40 -0.20
CA ARG A 47 -22.31 -12.86 -1.17
C ARG A 47 -22.27 -11.34 -1.05
N ARG A 48 -21.24 -10.84 -0.36
CA ARG A 48 -20.99 -9.40 -0.23
C ARG A 48 -20.48 -8.84 -1.55
N THR A 49 -20.96 -7.65 -1.90
CA THR A 49 -20.53 -6.98 -3.12
C THR A 49 -19.12 -6.42 -2.94
N PHE A 50 -18.30 -6.56 -3.98
CA PHE A 50 -16.98 -5.93 -4.04
C PHE A 50 -17.05 -4.68 -4.91
N LEU A 51 -16.82 -3.52 -4.32
CA LEU A 51 -16.88 -2.22 -5.00
C LEU A 51 -15.47 -1.69 -5.19
N ARG A 52 -15.13 -1.30 -6.43
CA ARG A 52 -13.81 -0.76 -6.76
C ARG A 52 -13.94 0.60 -7.40
N TYR A 53 -13.27 1.59 -6.82
CA TYR A 53 -13.21 2.95 -7.34
C TYR A 53 -11.78 3.35 -7.65
N SER A 54 -11.61 4.15 -8.70
CA SER A 54 -10.30 4.68 -9.10
C SER A 54 -10.39 6.19 -9.26
N ILE A 55 -9.48 6.90 -8.60
CA ILE A 55 -9.37 8.36 -8.62
C ILE A 55 -7.99 8.73 -9.17
N LYS A 56 -7.97 9.63 -10.16
CA LYS A 56 -6.74 10.25 -10.65
C LYS A 56 -6.34 11.40 -9.75
N THR A 57 -5.08 11.44 -9.36
CA THR A 57 -4.53 12.43 -8.41
C THR A 57 -3.99 13.69 -9.10
N ASP A 58 -3.79 13.65 -10.42
CA ASP A 58 -3.18 14.70 -11.26
C ASP A 58 -3.78 16.11 -11.10
N LEU A 59 -5.05 16.19 -10.70
CA LEU A 59 -5.81 17.45 -10.67
C LEU A 59 -5.83 18.13 -9.29
N TYR A 60 -5.23 17.51 -8.27
CA TYR A 60 -5.37 17.95 -6.88
C TYR A 60 -4.04 18.36 -6.27
N ASN A 61 -3.74 19.67 -6.33
CA ASN A 61 -2.46 20.25 -5.90
C ASN A 61 -2.25 20.30 -4.37
N SER A 62 -3.19 19.78 -3.58
CA SER A 62 -3.04 19.68 -2.11
C SER A 62 -3.76 18.44 -1.58
N PRO A 63 -3.31 17.89 -0.43
CA PRO A 63 -4.00 16.79 0.25
C PRO A 63 -5.46 17.15 0.55
N GLU A 64 -5.72 18.33 1.11
CA GLU A 64 -7.07 18.83 1.42
C GLU A 64 -8.00 18.82 0.21
N ALA A 65 -7.55 19.30 -0.94
CA ALA A 65 -8.34 19.29 -2.17
C ALA A 65 -8.66 17.86 -2.63
N LEU A 66 -7.70 16.94 -2.51
CA LEU A 66 -7.91 15.53 -2.81
C LEU A 66 -8.94 14.91 -1.85
N TYR A 67 -8.85 15.17 -0.55
CA TYR A 67 -9.79 14.63 0.45
C TYR A 67 -11.21 15.12 0.24
N GLN A 68 -11.39 16.42 -0.03
CA GLN A 68 -12.70 17.00 -0.33
C GLN A 68 -13.30 16.31 -1.56
N TYR A 69 -12.53 16.21 -2.65
CA TYR A 69 -12.99 15.55 -3.85
C TYR A 69 -13.33 14.07 -3.62
N CYS A 70 -12.47 13.33 -2.91
CA CYS A 70 -12.72 11.93 -2.55
C CYS A 70 -14.03 11.80 -1.77
N GLY A 71 -14.28 12.65 -0.78
CA GLY A 71 -15.53 12.68 -0.03
C GLY A 71 -16.75 12.89 -0.93
N ASP A 72 -16.73 13.93 -1.77
CA ASP A 72 -17.84 14.25 -2.67
C ASP A 72 -18.07 13.18 -3.73
N TYR A 73 -17.00 12.56 -4.23
CA TYR A 73 -17.06 11.46 -5.19
C TYR A 73 -17.66 10.20 -4.56
N LEU A 74 -17.16 9.79 -3.40
CA LEU A 74 -17.62 8.60 -2.69
C LEU A 74 -19.08 8.76 -2.22
N ALA A 75 -19.47 9.92 -1.71
CA ALA A 75 -20.86 10.20 -1.32
C ALA A 75 -21.84 10.18 -2.50
N ARG A 76 -21.39 10.56 -3.70
CA ARG A 76 -22.17 10.39 -4.94
C ARG A 76 -22.28 8.90 -5.31
N LYS A 77 -21.17 8.17 -5.29
CA LYS A 77 -21.15 6.74 -5.62
C LYS A 77 -21.96 5.88 -4.66
N ALA A 78 -21.92 6.17 -3.36
CA ALA A 78 -22.75 5.50 -2.37
C ALA A 78 -24.25 5.63 -2.68
N ARG A 79 -24.68 6.79 -3.19
CA ARG A 79 -26.08 6.99 -3.64
C ARG A 79 -26.41 6.21 -4.91
N ASP A 80 -25.49 6.19 -5.87
CA ASP A 80 -25.67 5.51 -7.15
C ASP A 80 -25.71 3.97 -6.99
N ASP A 81 -24.84 3.41 -6.14
CA ASP A 81 -24.68 1.97 -5.97
C ASP A 81 -25.79 1.34 -5.09
N GLY A 82 -26.58 2.16 -4.39
CA GLY A 82 -27.87 1.79 -3.79
C GLY A 82 -27.86 0.46 -3.02
N ARG A 83 -28.62 -0.54 -3.51
CA ARG A 83 -28.74 -1.88 -2.90
C ARG A 83 -27.42 -2.63 -2.74
N ALA A 84 -26.40 -2.33 -3.55
CA ALA A 84 -25.09 -2.99 -3.46
C ALA A 84 -24.33 -2.62 -2.18
N ALA A 85 -24.64 -1.46 -1.58
CA ALA A 85 -24.07 -1.00 -0.32
C ALA A 85 -24.78 -1.55 0.93
N GLN A 86 -25.96 -2.20 0.79
CA GLN A 86 -26.78 -2.62 1.93
C GLN A 86 -26.25 -3.84 2.72
N ASN A 87 -25.26 -4.56 2.19
CA ASN A 87 -24.71 -5.78 2.81
C ASN A 87 -23.23 -5.62 3.20
N GLU A 88 -22.88 -4.49 3.83
CA GLU A 88 -21.51 -4.12 4.25
C GLU A 88 -20.47 -4.54 3.19
N PRO A 89 -20.42 -3.84 2.05
CA PRO A 89 -19.59 -4.24 0.93
C PRO A 89 -18.11 -4.27 1.32
N VAL A 90 -17.30 -4.93 0.49
CA VAL A 90 -15.84 -4.74 0.52
C VAL A 90 -15.52 -3.63 -0.47
N VAL A 91 -14.86 -2.57 -0.02
CA VAL A 91 -14.58 -1.39 -0.86
C VAL A 91 -13.08 -1.22 -1.07
N GLU A 92 -12.66 -1.14 -2.32
CA GLU A 92 -11.29 -0.83 -2.73
C GLU A 92 -11.24 0.56 -3.39
N LEU A 93 -10.42 1.46 -2.84
CA LEU A 93 -10.14 2.77 -3.43
C LEU A 93 -8.71 2.80 -3.97
N GLN A 94 -8.58 3.02 -5.27
CA GLN A 94 -7.30 3.15 -5.96
C GLN A 94 -7.00 4.61 -6.26
N LEU A 95 -5.84 5.09 -5.79
CA LEU A 95 -5.28 6.37 -6.20
C LEU A 95 -4.28 6.13 -7.32
N THR A 96 -4.46 6.80 -8.45
CA THR A 96 -3.61 6.63 -9.65
C THR A 96 -3.15 7.97 -10.18
N GLY A 97 -2.16 7.95 -11.07
CA GLY A 97 -1.63 9.17 -11.70
C GLY A 97 -0.44 9.76 -10.95
N VAL A 98 -0.22 11.05 -11.12
CA VAL A 98 0.86 11.83 -10.51
C VAL A 98 0.31 12.57 -9.30
N LEU A 99 0.99 12.41 -8.16
CA LEU A 99 0.69 13.11 -6.92
C LEU A 99 1.47 14.43 -6.90
N PRO A 100 0.81 15.60 -7.07
CA PRO A 100 1.48 16.91 -7.17
C PRO A 100 1.94 17.47 -5.82
N PHE A 101 1.90 16.65 -4.76
CA PHE A 101 2.32 17.01 -3.41
C PHE A 101 3.08 15.86 -2.76
N GLU A 102 3.77 16.18 -1.67
CA GLU A 102 4.56 15.23 -0.87
C GLU A 102 3.75 14.00 -0.46
N ARG A 103 4.28 12.80 -0.74
CA ARG A 103 3.58 11.55 -0.42
C ARG A 103 3.35 11.37 1.07
N SER A 104 4.21 11.94 1.92
CA SER A 104 4.07 11.93 3.38
C SER A 104 2.85 12.71 3.88
N ALA A 105 2.37 13.69 3.11
CA ALA A 105 1.17 14.46 3.43
C ALA A 105 -0.13 13.69 3.11
N LEU A 106 -0.03 12.54 2.43
CA LEU A 106 -1.17 11.66 2.18
C LEU A 106 -1.44 10.76 3.40
N ASP A 107 -2.33 11.21 4.26
CA ASP A 107 -2.98 10.39 5.28
C ASP A 107 -3.95 9.38 4.65
N THR A 108 -3.62 8.10 4.79
CA THR A 108 -4.41 6.99 4.28
C THR A 108 -5.58 6.66 5.22
N ASN A 109 -5.44 6.90 6.53
CA ASN A 109 -6.50 6.64 7.51
C ASN A 109 -7.67 7.58 7.28
N ARG A 110 -7.39 8.85 6.97
CA ARG A 110 -8.42 9.83 6.59
C ARG A 110 -9.22 9.39 5.36
N LEU A 111 -8.57 8.77 4.37
CA LEU A 111 -9.27 8.21 3.21
C LEU A 111 -10.12 6.99 3.58
N GLU A 112 -9.62 6.13 4.47
CA GLU A 112 -10.40 5.01 4.99
C GLU A 112 -11.66 5.48 5.71
N GLU A 113 -11.56 6.51 6.56
CA GLU A 113 -12.70 7.11 7.25
C GLU A 113 -13.75 7.66 6.28
N LEU A 114 -13.32 8.32 5.20
CA LEU A 114 -14.23 8.81 4.16
C LEU A 114 -14.99 7.65 3.48
N VAL A 115 -14.29 6.55 3.17
CA VAL A 115 -14.92 5.35 2.60
C VAL A 115 -15.88 4.70 3.60
N ARG A 116 -15.48 4.60 4.87
CA ARG A 116 -16.32 4.04 5.94
C ARG A 116 -17.60 4.84 6.15
N THR A 117 -17.48 6.16 6.16
CA THR A 117 -18.60 7.09 6.31
C THR A 117 -19.57 6.99 5.14
N ALA A 118 -19.08 6.74 3.93
CA ALA A 118 -19.93 6.68 2.74
C ALA A 118 -20.64 5.32 2.55
N PHE A 119 -20.01 4.20 2.92
CA PHE A 119 -20.48 2.87 2.53
C PHE A 119 -20.77 1.89 3.67
N GLU A 120 -20.40 2.21 4.92
CA GLU A 120 -20.43 1.27 6.06
C GLU A 120 -19.90 -0.14 5.70
N PRO A 121 -18.70 -0.24 5.11
CA PRO A 121 -18.19 -1.48 4.54
C PRO A 121 -17.64 -2.43 5.62
N LEU A 122 -17.68 -3.73 5.33
CA LEU A 122 -17.00 -4.73 6.16
C LEU A 122 -15.48 -4.50 6.17
N TYR A 123 -14.92 -4.18 5.01
CA TYR A 123 -13.49 -3.97 4.83
C TYR A 123 -13.22 -2.86 3.81
N VAL A 124 -12.24 -2.02 4.14
CA VAL A 124 -11.73 -0.97 3.25
C VAL A 124 -10.31 -1.32 2.87
N HIS A 125 -9.99 -1.16 1.59
CA HIS A 125 -8.63 -1.28 1.11
C HIS A 125 -8.25 -0.05 0.28
N ILE A 126 -7.29 0.74 0.77
CA ILE A 126 -6.73 1.86 0.02
C ILE A 126 -5.48 1.40 -0.69
N ARG A 127 -5.45 1.55 -2.01
CA ARG A 127 -4.28 1.29 -2.84
C ARG A 127 -3.75 2.59 -3.40
N ASN A 128 -2.63 3.04 -2.83
CA ASN A 128 -1.88 4.15 -3.41
C ASN A 128 -0.97 3.62 -4.54
N LEU A 129 -1.40 3.84 -5.79
CA LEU A 129 -0.65 3.57 -7.02
C LEU A 129 -0.18 4.88 -7.70
N SER A 130 -0.21 6.02 -7.00
CA SER A 130 0.25 7.29 -7.54
C SER A 130 1.77 7.37 -7.61
N ARG A 131 2.30 8.05 -8.62
CA ARG A 131 3.72 8.39 -8.75
C ARG A 131 3.96 9.77 -8.14
N PRO A 132 5.04 9.99 -7.38
CA PRO A 132 5.38 11.34 -6.92
C PRO A 132 5.63 12.26 -8.12
N ALA A 133 5.20 13.53 -8.05
CA ALA A 133 5.45 14.53 -9.09
C ALA A 133 6.93 14.71 -9.40
N GLU A 134 7.79 14.45 -8.42
CA GLU A 134 9.24 14.51 -8.55
C GLU A 134 9.85 13.50 -9.55
N PHE A 135 9.05 12.56 -10.08
CA PHE A 135 9.46 11.63 -11.14
C PHE A 135 8.73 11.88 -12.47
N ALA A 136 7.90 12.92 -12.55
CA ALA A 136 7.26 13.37 -13.78
C ALA A 136 8.18 14.39 -14.45
N VAL A 137 9.15 13.88 -15.21
CA VAL A 137 9.98 14.74 -16.06
C VAL A 137 9.12 15.14 -17.26
N GLU A 138 8.57 16.35 -17.26
CA GLU A 138 8.10 16.99 -18.49
C GLU A 138 9.33 17.29 -19.35
N TYR A 139 9.56 16.46 -20.36
CA TYR A 139 10.60 16.72 -21.34
C TYR A 139 10.00 17.44 -22.54
N ASP A 140 10.72 18.44 -23.04
CA ASP A 140 10.38 19.09 -24.29
C ASP A 140 10.58 18.10 -25.45
N GLU A 141 9.67 18.08 -26.42
CA GLU A 141 9.76 17.21 -27.60
C GLU A 141 10.92 17.69 -28.51
N GLY A 142 12.14 17.29 -28.16
CA GLY A 142 13.36 17.71 -28.88
C GLY A 142 14.66 17.44 -28.13
N VAL A 143 14.61 17.11 -26.83
CA VAL A 143 15.79 16.84 -26.01
C VAL A 143 16.42 15.49 -26.40
N SER A 144 17.72 15.49 -26.65
CA SER A 144 18.44 14.25 -26.93
C SER A 144 18.47 13.35 -25.68
N ARG A 145 18.56 12.03 -25.89
CA ARG A 145 18.63 11.06 -24.78
C ARG A 145 19.75 11.39 -23.78
N THR A 146 20.87 11.91 -24.25
CA THR A 146 22.03 12.26 -23.42
C THR A 146 21.74 13.45 -22.51
N GLU A 147 21.10 14.48 -23.06
CA GLU A 147 20.72 15.69 -22.31
C GLU A 147 19.65 15.37 -21.27
N LEU A 148 18.66 14.55 -21.65
CA LEU A 148 17.64 14.08 -20.72
C LEU A 148 18.25 13.28 -19.57
N GLU A 149 19.22 12.42 -19.87
CA GLU A 149 19.90 11.63 -18.84
C GLU A 149 20.67 12.52 -17.85
N GLN A 150 21.37 13.53 -18.35
CA GLN A 150 22.08 14.49 -17.51
C GLN A 150 21.12 15.30 -16.64
N GLN A 151 20.02 15.78 -17.21
CA GLN A 151 19.02 16.56 -16.48
C GLN A 151 18.38 15.76 -15.34
N VAL A 152 17.97 14.51 -15.62
CA VAL A 152 17.34 13.64 -14.62
C VAL A 152 18.30 13.33 -13.48
N LEU A 153 19.57 13.01 -13.78
CA LEU A 153 20.57 12.70 -12.74
C LEU A 153 20.89 13.93 -11.88
N ALA A 154 21.05 15.11 -12.48
CA ALA A 154 21.29 16.35 -11.75
C ALA A 154 20.14 16.68 -10.81
N GLU A 155 18.91 16.50 -11.28
CA GLU A 155 17.73 16.73 -10.47
C GLU A 155 17.67 15.76 -9.28
N LEU A 156 17.91 14.46 -9.51
CA LEU A 156 17.93 13.45 -8.44
C LEU A 156 19.02 13.74 -7.39
N LEU A 157 20.22 14.15 -7.82
CA LEU A 157 21.35 14.44 -6.93
C LEU A 157 21.16 15.75 -6.17
N SER A 158 20.51 16.76 -6.75
CA SER A 158 20.24 18.05 -6.07
C SER A 158 19.30 17.92 -4.86
N ARG A 159 18.48 16.85 -4.84
CA ARG A 159 17.49 16.60 -3.78
C ARG A 159 18.13 16.02 -2.52
N ASP A 160 19.17 15.19 -2.66
CA ASP A 160 19.90 14.66 -1.51
C ASP A 160 20.85 15.74 -0.95
N VAL A 161 20.68 16.07 0.33
CA VAL A 161 21.47 17.10 1.02
C VAL A 161 22.98 16.85 0.90
N ARG A 162 23.41 15.58 0.82
CA ARG A 162 24.83 15.21 0.70
C ARG A 162 25.44 15.57 -0.65
N PHE A 163 24.64 15.60 -1.70
CA PHE A 163 25.10 15.78 -3.08
C PHE A 163 24.68 17.13 -3.66
N ARG A 164 23.81 17.88 -2.96
CA ARG A 164 23.24 19.14 -3.41
C ARG A 164 24.27 20.19 -3.80
N GLU A 165 25.30 20.40 -2.99
CA GLU A 165 26.29 21.46 -3.21
C GLU A 165 27.11 21.26 -4.49
N HIS A 166 27.30 20.00 -4.89
CA HIS A 166 28.09 19.61 -6.07
C HIS A 166 27.27 18.75 -7.06
N SER A 167 25.96 18.95 -7.13
CA SER A 167 25.05 18.02 -7.83
C SER A 167 25.39 17.86 -9.32
N GLU A 168 25.87 18.92 -9.97
CA GLU A 168 26.34 18.87 -11.36
C GLU A 168 27.63 18.04 -11.50
N SER A 169 28.60 18.22 -10.61
CA SER A 169 29.85 17.44 -10.58
C SER A 169 29.58 15.96 -10.31
N TRP A 170 28.70 15.66 -9.36
CA TRP A 170 28.24 14.29 -9.10
C TRP A 170 27.53 13.66 -10.29
N THR A 171 26.76 14.46 -11.05
CA THR A 171 26.09 14.01 -12.27
C THR A 171 27.11 13.67 -13.36
N GLN A 172 28.11 14.52 -13.56
CA GLN A 172 29.18 14.28 -14.54
C GLN A 172 29.98 13.03 -14.17
N LEU A 173 30.32 12.83 -12.89
CA LEU A 173 30.97 11.62 -12.41
C LEU A 173 30.13 10.37 -12.69
N ALA A 174 28.84 10.39 -12.34
CA ALA A 174 27.93 9.26 -12.57
C ALA A 174 27.84 8.91 -14.07
N LEU A 175 27.74 9.91 -14.94
CA LEU A 175 27.74 9.73 -16.39
C LEU A 175 29.08 9.21 -16.93
N SER A 176 30.20 9.70 -16.40
CA SER A 176 31.55 9.27 -16.77
C SER A 176 31.77 7.79 -16.43
N LEU A 177 31.48 7.41 -15.19
CA LEU A 177 31.57 6.02 -14.72
C LEU A 177 30.68 5.09 -15.53
N LYS A 178 29.43 5.51 -15.81
CA LYS A 178 28.53 4.74 -16.67
C LYS A 178 29.14 4.50 -18.05
N LYS A 179 29.72 5.53 -18.69
CA LYS A 179 30.37 5.39 -20.00
C LYS A 179 31.57 4.45 -19.95
N MET A 180 32.40 4.54 -18.90
CA MET A 180 33.56 3.66 -18.72
C MET A 180 33.14 2.20 -18.51
N VAL A 181 32.12 1.94 -17.69
CA VAL A 181 31.58 0.58 -17.49
C VAL A 181 31.02 0.02 -18.79
N LEU A 182 30.26 0.81 -19.55
CA LEU A 182 29.74 0.39 -20.86
C LEU A 182 30.84 0.19 -21.92
N GLY A 183 32.01 0.78 -21.72
CA GLY A 183 33.20 0.60 -22.54
C GLY A 183 34.14 -0.52 -22.07
N ASP A 184 33.69 -1.39 -21.16
CA ASP A 184 34.48 -2.48 -20.56
C ASP A 184 35.79 -2.01 -19.90
N ALA A 185 35.79 -0.80 -19.30
CA ALA A 185 36.94 -0.32 -18.54
C ALA A 185 37.26 -1.23 -17.35
N SER A 186 38.55 -1.33 -17.00
CA SER A 186 38.96 -2.11 -15.84
C SER A 186 38.49 -1.46 -14.54
N VAL A 187 38.28 -2.28 -13.51
CA VAL A 187 37.93 -1.82 -12.15
C VAL A 187 38.97 -0.81 -11.63
N GLU A 188 40.24 -1.03 -11.92
CA GLU A 188 41.33 -0.11 -11.53
C GLU A 188 41.17 1.27 -12.17
N SER A 189 40.75 1.32 -13.43
CA SER A 189 40.53 2.59 -14.14
C SER A 189 39.32 3.34 -13.60
N LEU A 190 38.24 2.61 -13.26
CA LEU A 190 37.06 3.19 -12.64
C LEU A 190 37.37 3.79 -11.26
N LEU A 191 38.18 3.11 -10.45
CA LEU A 191 38.60 3.61 -9.14
C LEU A 191 39.49 4.84 -9.27
N GLN A 192 40.41 4.86 -10.24
CA GLN A 192 41.25 6.04 -10.49
C GLN A 192 40.43 7.28 -10.89
N GLU A 193 39.44 7.11 -11.78
CA GLU A 193 38.54 8.22 -12.16
C GLU A 193 37.73 8.72 -10.96
N LEU A 194 37.21 7.80 -10.14
CA LEU A 194 36.45 8.13 -8.95
C LEU A 194 37.30 8.91 -7.94
N ASP A 195 38.53 8.46 -7.65
CA ASP A 195 39.46 9.14 -6.75
C ASP A 195 39.83 10.54 -7.26
N ALA A 196 40.09 10.67 -8.57
CA ALA A 196 40.45 11.95 -9.18
C ALA A 196 39.31 12.98 -9.09
N GLN A 197 38.07 12.55 -9.32
CA GLN A 197 36.89 13.43 -9.28
C GLN A 197 36.47 13.77 -7.85
N LEU A 198 36.63 12.84 -6.90
CA LEU A 198 36.44 13.13 -5.47
C LEU A 198 37.42 14.19 -4.99
N ALA A 199 38.70 14.07 -5.33
CA ALA A 199 39.71 15.08 -4.98
C ALA A 199 39.40 16.46 -5.58
N ALA A 200 38.83 16.51 -6.80
CA ALA A 200 38.42 17.75 -7.43
C ALA A 200 37.19 18.40 -6.75
N MET A 201 36.26 17.59 -6.21
CA MET A 201 35.09 18.08 -5.48
C MET A 201 35.40 18.51 -4.04
N ASP A 202 36.40 17.90 -3.40
CA ASP A 202 36.83 18.24 -2.03
C ASP A 202 37.70 19.51 -1.96
N THR A 203 38.13 20.06 -3.10
CA THR A 203 38.89 21.30 -3.14
C THR A 203 37.93 22.48 -3.01
N PRO A 204 37.94 23.25 -1.90
CA PRO A 204 37.05 24.38 -1.73
C PRO A 204 37.33 25.42 -2.82
N ALA A 205 36.27 25.96 -3.42
CA ALA A 205 36.35 27.10 -4.31
C ALA A 205 36.81 28.34 -3.53
N GLU A 206 38.12 28.48 -3.34
CA GLU A 206 38.74 29.75 -2.96
C GLU A 206 38.65 30.70 -4.16
N GLY A 207 37.79 31.71 -4.04
CA GLY A 207 37.90 32.94 -4.83
C GLY A 207 36.67 33.28 -5.69
N ALA A 208 35.78 34.10 -5.13
CA ALA A 208 35.10 35.15 -5.88
C ALA A 208 34.82 36.31 -4.92
N GLU A 209 35.66 37.35 -5.02
CA GLU A 209 35.43 38.69 -4.48
C GLU A 209 34.20 39.37 -5.10
#